data_AF-A0A6I4W584-F1
#
_entry.id   AF-A0A6I4W584-F1
#
_cell.length_a   1.000
_cell.length_b   1.000
_cell.length_c   1.000
_cell.angle_alpha   90.00
_cell.angle_beta   90.00
_cell.angle_gamma   90.00
#
_symmetry.space_group_name_H-M   'P 1'
#
loop_
_entity.id
_entity.type
_entity.pdbx_description
1 polymer ?
#
loop_
_entity_poly.entity_id
_entity_poly.type
_entity_poly.pdbx_seq_one_letter_code
_entity_poly.pdbx_strand_id
1 'polypeptide(L)'
;MTEPERWDARLRGRLEAVRARSLKAAPWRDAAPLLAPLVNRSGHVAVRARLTHEDLAFLGAARDDLLALTRTALRLADLHRPQDGGGISSDPSRPILRCRSCMSRWPCPTLRVLDEALSG
;
A
#
# COMPACT_ATOMS: atom_id res chain seq x y z
N MET A 1 -2.19 -1.43 -23.51
CA MET A 1 -2.64 -1.31 -22.11
C MET A 1 -3.71 -0.23 -22.00
N THR A 2 -4.93 -0.64 -21.68
CA THR A 2 -6.12 0.19 -21.51
C THR A 2 -6.00 1.06 -20.24
N GLU A 3 -6.79 2.13 -20.13
CA GLU A 3 -6.82 2.98 -18.93
C GLU A 3 -7.19 2.21 -17.64
N PRO A 4 -8.18 1.30 -17.65
CA PRO A 4 -8.46 0.41 -16.52
C PRO A 4 -7.27 -0.47 -16.08
N GLU A 5 -6.50 -0.99 -17.04
CA GLU A 5 -5.30 -1.79 -16.75
C GLU A 5 -4.18 -0.95 -16.14
N ARG A 6 -3.99 0.29 -16.64
CA ARG A 6 -3.02 1.24 -16.07
C ARG A 6 -3.37 1.59 -14.64
N TRP A 7 -4.65 1.80 -14.36
CA TRP A 7 -5.13 2.09 -13.00
C TRP A 7 -4.87 0.91 -12.04
N ASP A 8 -5.21 -0.32 -12.44
CA ASP A 8 -4.98 -1.53 -11.63
C ASP A 8 -3.48 -1.75 -11.36
N ALA A 9 -2.65 -1.65 -12.40
CA ALA A 9 -1.20 -1.80 -12.28
C ALA A 9 -0.59 -0.74 -11.35
N ARG A 10 -1.05 0.52 -11.44
CA ARG A 10 -0.60 1.60 -10.55
C ARG A 10 -0.97 1.31 -9.10
N LEU A 11 -2.22 0.93 -8.83
CA LEU A 11 -2.69 0.62 -7.47
C LEU A 11 -1.87 -0.51 -6.86
N ARG A 12 -1.66 -1.61 -7.59
CA ARG A 12 -0.83 -2.74 -7.14
C ARG A 12 0.60 -2.34 -6.90
N GLY A 13 1.21 -1.63 -7.84
CA GLY A 13 2.59 -1.14 -7.70
C GLY A 13 2.75 -0.28 -6.45
N ARG A 14 1.76 0.56 -6.11
CA ARG A 14 1.76 1.34 -4.86
C ARG A 14 1.66 0.44 -3.63
N LEU A 15 0.74 -0.52 -3.61
CA LEU A 15 0.58 -1.47 -2.49
C LEU A 15 1.85 -2.30 -2.26
N GLU A 16 2.45 -2.80 -3.34
CA GLU A 16 3.72 -3.52 -3.30
C GLU A 16 4.86 -2.63 -2.83
N ALA A 17 4.90 -1.37 -3.26
CA ALA A 17 5.89 -0.40 -2.79
C ALA A 17 5.73 -0.09 -1.29
N VAL A 18 4.50 0.05 -0.77
CA VAL A 18 4.26 0.20 0.68
C VAL A 18 4.73 -1.06 1.41
N ARG A 19 4.32 -2.25 0.96
CA ARG A 19 4.75 -3.52 1.57
C ARG A 19 6.26 -3.67 1.57
N ALA A 20 6.92 -3.39 0.45
CA ALA A 20 8.38 -3.49 0.32
C ALA A 20 9.08 -2.49 1.27
N ARG A 21 8.58 -1.25 1.38
CA ARG A 21 9.10 -0.26 2.33
C ARG A 21 8.87 -0.68 3.78
N SER A 22 7.74 -1.28 4.11
CA SER A 22 7.44 -1.80 5.45
C SER A 22 8.29 -3.03 5.82
N LEU A 23 8.55 -3.94 4.87
CA LEU A 23 9.44 -5.08 5.06
C LEU A 23 10.88 -4.63 5.33
N LYS A 24 11.35 -3.64 4.56
CA LYS A 24 12.67 -3.00 4.69
C LYS A 24 12.74 -2.00 5.84
N ALA A 25 11.61 -1.66 6.46
CA ALA A 25 11.58 -0.79 7.61
C ALA A 25 12.32 -1.49 8.76
N ALA A 26 13.53 -1.02 9.06
CA ALA A 26 13.94 -1.01 10.45
C ALA A 26 12.99 -0.02 11.17
N PRO A 27 12.44 -0.37 12.34
CA PRO A 27 11.85 0.67 13.18
C PRO A 27 12.92 1.78 13.30
N TRP A 28 12.58 3.03 12.97
CA TRP A 28 13.47 4.22 12.95
C TRP A 28 14.40 4.47 11.74
N ARG A 29 14.08 3.93 10.55
CA ARG A 29 14.86 4.10 9.30
C ARG A 29 15.22 5.53 8.86
N ASP A 30 14.40 6.55 9.13
CA ASP A 30 14.65 7.92 8.62
C ASP A 30 15.60 8.71 9.53
N ALA A 31 15.71 8.29 10.79
CA ALA A 31 16.77 8.74 11.66
C ALA A 31 18.11 8.08 11.26
N ALA A 32 18.09 6.87 10.68
CA ALA A 32 19.31 6.08 10.48
C ALA A 32 20.42 6.78 9.65
N PRO A 33 20.17 7.48 8.52
CA PRO A 33 21.23 8.20 7.81
C PRO A 33 21.74 9.46 8.55
N LEU A 34 20.88 10.12 9.34
CA LEU A 34 21.22 11.27 10.17
C LEU A 34 21.96 10.86 11.45
N LEU A 35 21.67 9.66 11.94
CA LEU A 35 22.25 9.05 13.13
C LEU A 35 23.51 8.23 12.80
N ALA A 36 23.69 7.75 11.56
CA ALA A 36 24.85 6.97 11.15
C ALA A 36 26.19 7.67 11.42
N PRO A 37 26.34 8.99 11.20
CA PRO A 37 27.56 9.72 11.59
C PRO A 37 27.73 9.89 13.11
N LEU A 38 26.67 9.68 13.90
CA LEU A 38 26.65 9.83 15.36
C LEU A 38 26.88 8.50 16.11
N VAL A 39 27.21 7.42 15.39
CA VAL A 39 27.54 6.12 15.97
C VAL A 39 28.84 6.23 16.75
N ASN A 40 28.80 5.98 18.06
CA ASN A 40 29.98 6.04 18.91
C ASN A 40 30.89 4.80 18.70
N ARG A 41 32.07 4.81 19.33
CA ARG A 41 33.05 3.71 19.25
C ARG A 41 32.54 2.35 19.76
N SER A 42 31.43 2.35 20.50
CA SER A 42 30.76 1.15 21.00
C SER A 42 29.62 0.68 20.08
N GLY A 43 29.42 1.35 18.93
CA GLY A 43 28.47 0.93 17.89
C GLY A 43 27.02 1.38 18.12
N HIS A 44 26.76 2.40 18.95
CA HIS A 44 25.40 2.85 19.27
C HIS A 44 25.23 4.37 19.03
N VAL A 45 23.99 4.82 18.79
CA VAL A 45 23.63 6.26 18.69
C VAL A 45 22.72 6.64 19.84
N ALA A 46 23.12 7.63 20.64
CA ALA A 46 22.31 8.14 21.74
C ALA A 46 21.37 9.24 21.23
N VAL A 47 20.08 8.93 21.05
CA VAL A 47 19.06 9.91 20.66
C VAL A 47 18.32 10.40 21.90
N ARG A 48 18.34 11.72 22.15
CA ARG A 48 17.47 12.35 23.16
C ARG A 48 16.23 12.89 22.46
N ALA A 49 15.14 12.14 22.50
CA ALA A 49 13.82 12.58 22.04
C ALA A 49 12.84 12.59 23.22
N ARG A 50 11.98 13.61 23.30
CA ARG A 50 10.83 13.59 24.20
C ARG A 50 9.72 12.83 23.47
N LEU A 51 9.55 11.57 23.81
CA LEU A 51 8.47 10.72 23.31
C LEU A 51 7.53 10.45 24.46
N THR A 52 6.23 10.51 24.19
CA THR A 52 5.27 10.00 25.15
C THR A 52 5.29 8.47 25.14
N HIS A 53 4.60 7.86 26.09
CA HIS A 53 4.43 6.41 26.11
C HIS A 53 3.68 5.92 24.86
N GLU A 54 2.70 6.69 24.40
CA GLU A 54 1.90 6.42 23.20
C GLU A 54 2.76 6.45 21.94
N ASP A 55 3.68 7.41 21.80
CA ASP A 55 4.61 7.48 20.68
C ASP A 55 5.47 6.21 20.58
N LEU A 56 5.99 5.73 21.71
CA LEU A 56 6.81 4.52 21.78
C LEU A 56 6.01 3.26 21.42
N ALA A 57 4.78 3.15 21.95
CA ALA A 57 3.88 2.04 21.65
C ALA A 57 3.51 2.01 20.15
N PHE A 58 3.16 3.17 19.58
CA PHE A 58 2.85 3.30 18.16
C PHE A 58 4.06 2.91 17.29
N LEU A 59 5.24 3.47 17.55
CA LEU A 59 6.44 3.18 16.78
C LEU A 59 6.86 1.71 16.88
N GLY A 60 6.63 1.07 18.03
CA GLY A 60 6.91 -0.35 18.24
C GLY A 60 6.02 -1.27 17.40
N ALA A 61 4.74 -0.92 17.24
CA ALA A 61 3.76 -1.74 16.50
C ALA A 61 3.65 -1.39 15.01
N ALA A 62 3.97 -0.15 14.62
CA ALA A 62 3.66 0.41 13.30
C ALA A 62 4.15 -0.43 12.11
N ARG A 63 5.33 -1.07 12.24
CA ARG A 63 5.86 -1.95 11.19
C ARG A 63 4.94 -3.15 10.94
N ASP A 64 4.57 -3.85 12.01
CA ASP A 64 3.81 -5.10 11.91
C ASP A 64 2.37 -4.80 11.51
N ASP A 65 1.78 -3.72 12.02
CA ASP A 65 0.46 -3.24 11.62
C ASP A 65 0.41 -2.90 10.12
N LEU A 66 1.39 -2.15 9.62
CA LEU A 66 1.47 -1.85 8.18
C LEU A 66 1.70 -3.09 7.33
N LEU A 67 2.47 -4.08 7.80
CA LEU A 67 2.64 -5.35 7.11
C LEU A 67 1.35 -6.18 7.07
N ALA A 68 0.56 -6.17 8.14
CA ALA A 68 -0.75 -6.81 8.18
C ALA A 68 -1.73 -6.12 7.22
N LEU A 69 -1.82 -4.79 7.28
CA LEU A 69 -2.71 -4.00 6.41
C LEU A 69 -2.35 -4.15 4.93
N THR A 70 -1.08 -4.03 4.56
CA THR A 70 -0.65 -4.18 3.15
C THR A 70 -0.88 -5.57 2.61
N ARG A 71 -0.70 -6.62 3.43
CA ARG A 71 -1.01 -8.00 3.05
C ARG A 71 -2.51 -8.17 2.78
N THR A 72 -3.37 -7.62 3.63
CA THR A 72 -4.82 -7.64 3.44
C THR A 72 -5.22 -6.88 2.18
N ALA A 73 -4.67 -5.68 1.98
CA ALA A 73 -4.97 -4.85 0.80
C ALA A 73 -4.54 -5.52 -0.52
N LEU A 74 -3.37 -6.17 -0.56
CA LEU A 74 -2.94 -6.95 -1.73
C LEU A 74 -3.88 -8.13 -2.00
N ARG A 75 -4.30 -8.85 -0.96
CA ARG A 75 -5.26 -9.95 -1.10
C ARG A 75 -6.62 -9.47 -1.61
N LEU A 76 -7.09 -8.32 -1.15
CA LEU A 76 -8.31 -7.69 -1.68
C LEU A 76 -8.14 -7.32 -3.15
N ALA A 77 -7.00 -6.74 -3.53
CA ALA A 77 -6.68 -6.46 -4.93
C ALA A 77 -6.66 -7.75 -5.77
N ASP A 78 -6.11 -8.85 -5.27
CA ASP A 78 -6.10 -10.12 -6.02
C ASP A 78 -7.48 -10.76 -6.19
N LEU A 79 -8.36 -10.60 -5.20
CA LEU A 79 -9.75 -11.05 -5.30
C LEU A 79 -10.53 -10.20 -6.30
N HIS A 80 -10.37 -8.88 -6.23
CA HIS A 80 -11.04 -7.89 -7.07
C HIS A 80 -10.22 -7.65 -8.35
N ARG A 81 -10.51 -8.40 -9.41
CA ARG A 81 -9.89 -8.26 -10.73
C ARG A 81 -10.90 -7.77 -11.76
N PRO A 82 -10.46 -7.03 -12.80
CA PRO A 82 -11.33 -6.74 -13.93
C PRO A 82 -11.65 -8.05 -14.66
N GLN A 83 -12.90 -8.18 -15.09
CA GLN A 83 -13.35 -9.20 -16.02
C GLN A 83 -14.26 -8.55 -17.05
N ASP A 84 -14.42 -9.20 -18.20
CA ASP A 84 -15.47 -8.83 -19.14
C ASP A 84 -16.84 -8.94 -18.45
N GLY A 85 -17.59 -7.85 -18.49
CA GLY A 85 -18.90 -7.74 -17.88
C GLY A 85 -20.02 -8.39 -18.69
N GLY A 86 -19.74 -8.85 -19.92
CA GLY A 86 -20.70 -9.52 -20.79
C GLY A 86 -21.90 -8.63 -21.10
N GLY A 87 -21.72 -7.67 -22.02
CA GLY A 87 -22.77 -6.76 -22.45
C GLY A 87 -22.51 -6.21 -23.84
N ILE A 88 -23.59 -5.83 -24.54
CA ILE A 88 -23.50 -5.14 -25.82
C ILE A 88 -22.96 -3.73 -25.54
N SER A 89 -21.66 -3.51 -25.78
CA SER A 89 -21.09 -2.17 -25.76
C SER A 89 -21.45 -1.44 -27.04
N SER A 90 -21.80 -0.16 -26.96
CA SER A 90 -21.92 0.73 -28.12
C SER A 90 -20.57 0.99 -28.79
N ASP A 91 -19.47 0.69 -28.10
CA ASP A 91 -18.10 0.76 -28.61
C ASP A 91 -17.38 -0.58 -28.31
N PRO A 92 -17.20 -1.45 -29.32
CA PRO A 92 -16.48 -2.71 -29.17
C PRO A 92 -15.03 -2.56 -28.73
N SER A 93 -14.42 -1.37 -28.93
CA SER A 93 -13.07 -1.07 -28.49
C SER A 93 -12.97 -0.69 -27.00
N ARG A 94 -14.12 -0.51 -26.33
CA ARG A 94 -14.25 -0.16 -24.91
C ARG A 94 -15.23 -1.09 -24.19
N PRO A 95 -14.85 -2.36 -23.96
CA PRO A 95 -15.73 -3.31 -23.27
C PRO A 95 -16.06 -2.82 -21.85
N ILE A 96 -17.29 -3.08 -21.42
CA ILE A 96 -17.73 -2.78 -20.05
C ILE A 96 -17.06 -3.77 -19.11
N LEU A 97 -16.06 -3.32 -18.37
CA LEU A 97 -15.39 -4.13 -17.37
C LEU A 97 -16.17 -4.12 -16.05
N ARG A 98 -16.28 -5.29 -15.42
CA ARG A 98 -16.82 -5.48 -14.08
C ARG A 98 -15.77 -6.10 -13.17
N CYS A 99 -15.92 -5.94 -11.87
CA CYS A 99 -15.11 -6.66 -10.90
C CYS A 99 -15.57 -8.11 -10.81
N ARG A 100 -14.64 -9.06 -10.92
CA ARG A 100 -14.90 -10.50 -10.76
C ARG A 100 -15.53 -10.85 -9.40
N SER A 101 -15.16 -10.15 -8.34
CA SER A 101 -15.59 -10.51 -6.97
C SER A 101 -16.95 -9.94 -6.58
N CYS A 102 -17.25 -8.69 -6.98
CA CYS A 102 -18.45 -7.98 -6.53
C CYS A 102 -19.40 -7.58 -7.67
N MET A 103 -19.04 -7.89 -8.92
CA MET A 103 -19.80 -7.61 -10.15
C MET A 103 -20.12 -6.13 -10.43
N SER A 104 -19.65 -5.20 -9.59
CA SER A 104 -19.76 -3.75 -9.82
C SER A 104 -18.91 -3.32 -11.01
N ARG A 105 -19.25 -2.18 -11.62
CA ARG A 105 -18.45 -1.56 -12.69
C ARG A 105 -17.00 -1.36 -12.21
N TRP A 106 -16.04 -1.72 -13.05
CA TRP A 106 -14.62 -1.54 -12.75
C TRP A 106 -14.17 -0.09 -12.97
N PRO A 107 -13.33 0.49 -12.10
CA PRO A 107 -12.86 -0.04 -10.82
C PRO A 107 -13.98 -0.06 -9.77
N CYS A 108 -14.09 -1.16 -9.03
CA CYS A 108 -15.16 -1.32 -8.04
C CYS A 108 -14.97 -0.43 -6.80
N PRO A 109 -16.04 -0.16 -6.04
CA PRO A 109 -15.98 0.71 -4.85
C PRO A 109 -14.88 0.33 -3.85
N THR A 110 -14.69 -0.97 -3.59
CA THR A 110 -13.66 -1.45 -2.67
C THR A 110 -12.26 -1.01 -3.07
N LEU A 111 -11.89 -1.17 -4.35
CA LEU A 111 -10.56 -0.79 -4.80
C LEU A 111 -10.41 0.72 -4.97
N ARG A 112 -11.50 1.45 -5.23
CA ARG A 112 -11.48 2.93 -5.21
C ARG A 112 -11.14 3.45 -3.83
N VAL A 113 -11.75 2.89 -2.78
CA VAL A 113 -11.42 3.23 -1.39
C VAL A 113 -9.95 2.94 -1.08
N LEU A 114 -9.39 1.82 -1.58
CA LEU A 114 -7.96 1.54 -1.41
C LEU A 114 -7.06 2.55 -2.15
N ASP A 115 -7.41 2.95 -3.38
CA ASP A 115 -6.64 3.96 -4.15
C ASP A 115 -6.72 5.34 -3.48
N GLU A 116 -7.89 5.71 -2.94
CA GLU A 116 -8.11 6.93 -2.16
C GLU A 116 -7.25 6.93 -0.89
N ALA A 117 -7.27 5.85 -0.10
CA ALA A 117 -6.49 5.72 1.13
C ALA A 117 -4.98 5.82 0.90
N LEU A 118 -4.48 5.43 -0.27
CA LEU A 118 -3.06 5.53 -0.61
C LEU A 118 -2.66 6.89 -1.16
N SER A 119 -3.63 7.72 -1.57
CA SER A 119 -3.43 9.01 -2.24
C SER A 119 -3.49 10.22 -1.31
N GLY A 120 -3.76 9.98 -0.02
CA GLY A 120 -3.57 10.97 1.05
C GLY A 120 -2.12 11.19 1.43
#